data_AF-A0A5B2Z0L8-F1
#
_entry.id   AF-A0A5B2Z0L8-F1
#
_cell.length_a   1.000
_cell.length_b   1.000
_cell.length_c   1.000
_cell.angle_alpha   90.00
_cell.angle_beta   90.00
_cell.angle_gamma   90.00
#
_symmetry.space_group_name_H-M   'P 1'
#
loop_
_entity.id
_entity.type
_entity.pdbx_description
1 polymer ?
#
loop_
_entity_poly.entity_id
_entity_poly.type
_entity_poly.pdbx_seq_one_letter_code
_entity_poly.pdbx_strand_id
1 'polypeptide(L)' 'MVCRFLGLEHHIHSSVEKSLIEMKMQYIKDRTESFDDYFPCRLKNYILKHVGNWLNLFVDYHNNELIR' A
#
# COMPACT_ATOMS: atom_id res chain seq x y z
N MET A 1 -8.18 -20.28 -6.27
CA MET A 1 -7.32 -21.45 -6.02
C MET A 1 -5.87 -21.04 -6.25
N VAL A 2 -5.32 -20.21 -5.35
CA VAL A 2 -3.94 -19.65 -5.43
C VAL A 2 -3.26 -19.78 -4.06
N CYS A 3 -3.97 -19.43 -2.98
CA CYS A 3 -3.48 -19.58 -1.60
C CYS A 3 -3.09 -21.04 -1.25
N ARG A 4 -3.92 -22.02 -1.64
CA ARG A 4 -3.60 -23.46 -1.44
C ARG A 4 -2.35 -23.93 -2.19
N PHE A 5 -2.10 -23.38 -3.38
CA PHE A 5 -0.92 -23.70 -4.16
C PHE A 5 0.36 -23.11 -3.54
N LEU A 6 0.22 -21.95 -2.89
CA LEU A 6 1.31 -21.25 -2.19
C LEU A 6 1.49 -21.72 -0.73
N GLY A 7 0.73 -22.72 -0.26
CA GLY A 7 0.77 -23.17 1.14
C GLY A 7 0.24 -22.13 2.14
N LEU A 8 -0.43 -21.09 1.67
CA LEU A 8 -1.00 -20.03 2.51
C LEU A 8 -2.38 -20.45 3.02
N GLU A 9 -2.62 -20.23 4.31
CA GLU A 9 -3.93 -20.42 4.90
C GLU A 9 -4.93 -19.46 4.25
N HIS A 10 -5.99 -20.00 3.66
CA HIS A 10 -7.03 -19.19 3.04
C HIS A 10 -8.01 -18.77 4.11
N HIS A 11 -7.79 -17.60 4.70
CA HIS A 11 -8.74 -16.99 5.62
C HIS A 11 -9.88 -16.31 4.85
N ILE A 12 -11.12 -16.70 5.13
CA ILE A 12 -12.30 -16.06 4.57
C ILE A 12 -12.73 -14.97 5.55
N HIS A 13 -12.34 -13.73 5.26
CA HIS A 13 -12.79 -12.57 6.01
C HIS A 13 -14.32 -12.40 5.94
N SER A 14 -14.91 -12.00 7.05
CA SER A 14 -16.32 -11.58 7.13
C SER A 14 -16.57 -10.35 6.25
N SER A 15 -17.85 -10.08 5.97
CA SER A 15 -18.24 -8.92 5.16
C SER A 15 -17.74 -7.59 5.74
N VAL A 16 -17.70 -7.47 7.07
CA VAL A 16 -17.25 -6.27 7.76
C VAL A 16 -15.74 -6.11 7.63
N GLU A 17 -14.98 -7.18 7.86
CA GLU A 17 -13.52 -7.15 7.73
C GLU A 17 -13.08 -6.83 6.30
N LYS A 18 -13.75 -7.41 5.30
CA LYS A 18 -13.50 -7.05 3.89
C LYS A 18 -13.71 -5.57 3.64
N SER A 19 -14.83 -5.03 4.11
CA SER A 19 -15.16 -3.61 3.93
C SER A 19 -14.11 -2.70 4.59
N LEU A 20 -13.67 -3.02 5.80
CA LEU A 20 -12.62 -2.25 6.50
C LEU A 20 -11.27 -2.32 5.78
N ILE A 21 -10.88 -3.49 5.29
CA ILE A 21 -9.64 -3.67 4.52
C ILE A 21 -9.71 -2.88 3.22
N GLU A 22 -10.82 -2.96 2.50
CA GLU A 22 -11.02 -2.27 1.22
C GLU A 22 -11.02 -0.75 1.39
N MET A 23 -11.73 -0.23 2.41
CA MET A 23 -11.71 1.19 2.75
C MET A 23 -10.29 1.67 3.07
N LYS A 24 -9.52 0.91 3.85
CA LYS A 24 -8.15 1.27 4.21
C LYS A 24 -7.22 1.23 3.00
N MET A 25 -7.36 0.24 2.13
CA MET A 25 -6.60 0.14 0.89
C MET A 25 -6.94 1.29 -0.07
N GLN A 26 -8.21 1.66 -0.21
CA GLN A 26 -8.62 2.78 -1.06
C GLN A 26 -8.05 4.11 -0.54
N TYR A 27 -8.12 4.34 0.76
CA TYR A 27 -7.51 5.52 1.38
C TYR A 27 -6.00 5.64 1.09
N ILE A 28 -5.27 4.52 1.15
CA ILE A 28 -3.84 4.49 0.79
C ILE A 28 -3.66 4.80 -0.70
N LYS A 29 -4.45 4.17 -1.58
CA LYS A 29 -4.41 4.39 -3.03
C LYS A 29 -4.63 5.85 -3.38
N ASP A 30 -5.69 6.47 -2.88
CA ASP A 30 -6.04 7.87 -3.16
C ASP A 30 -4.91 8.82 -2.75
N ARG A 31 -4.16 8.50 -1.68
CA ARG A 31 -2.98 9.27 -1.26
C ARG A 31 -1.72 9.01 -2.08
N THR A 32 -1.61 7.82 -2.66
CA THR A 32 -0.49 7.43 -3.52
C THR A 32 -0.72 7.73 -5.00
N GLU A 33 -1.96 7.99 -5.42
CA GLU A 33 -2.34 8.17 -6.82
C GLU A 33 -1.55 9.32 -7.45
N SER A 34 -1.51 10.47 -6.79
CA SER A 34 -0.71 11.61 -7.26
C SER A 34 0.77 11.27 -7.39
N PHE A 35 1.30 10.34 -6.59
CA PHE A 35 2.71 9.96 -6.65
C PHE A 35 3.05 9.07 -7.85
N ASP A 36 2.16 8.12 -8.20
CA ASP A 36 2.35 7.25 -9.36
C ASP A 36 2.40 8.07 -10.66
N ASP A 37 1.62 9.17 -10.71
CA ASP A 37 1.64 10.14 -11.81
C ASP A 37 2.96 10.94 -11.90
N TYR A 38 3.57 11.31 -10.76
CA TYR A 38 4.83 12.08 -10.73
C TYR A 38 6.08 11.22 -10.94
N PHE A 39 6.03 9.92 -10.64
CA PHE A 39 7.15 9.01 -10.76
C PHE A 39 6.85 7.92 -11.79
N PRO A 40 6.78 8.26 -13.10
CA PRO A 40 6.55 7.25 -14.11
C PRO A 40 7.69 6.24 -14.07
N CYS A 41 7.36 5.03 -13.65
CA CYS A 41 8.29 3.94 -13.43
C CYS A 41 8.79 3.39 -14.78
N ARG A 42 9.66 4.13 -15.47
CA ARG A 42 10.09 3.86 -16.85
C ARG A 42 11.35 2.98 -16.94
N LEU A 43 12.00 2.67 -15.81
CA LEU A 43 13.30 1.98 -15.79
C LEU A 43 13.19 0.59 -15.15
N LYS A 44 13.42 -0.44 -15.98
CA LYS A 44 13.28 -1.87 -15.71
C LYS A 44 14.01 -2.44 -14.47
N ASN A 45 14.92 -1.69 -13.84
CA ASN A 45 15.81 -2.20 -12.78
C ASN A 45 15.79 -1.40 -11.47
N TYR A 46 14.95 -0.37 -11.32
CA TYR A 46 14.92 0.51 -10.13
C TYR A 46 13.55 0.48 -9.40
N ILE A 47 12.90 -0.68 -9.44
CA ILE A 47 11.45 -0.83 -9.29
C ILE A 47 10.94 -0.53 -7.87
N LEU A 48 11.76 -0.60 -6.82
CA LEU A 48 11.23 -0.55 -5.44
C LEU A 48 11.89 0.47 -4.51
N LYS A 49 13.06 1.04 -4.87
CA LYS A 49 13.74 1.99 -3.98
C LYS A 49 12.95 3.28 -3.79
N HIS A 50 12.33 3.77 -4.86
CA HIS A 50 11.50 4.98 -4.81
C HIS A 50 10.23 4.76 -3.96
N VAL A 51 9.60 3.59 -4.08
CA VAL A 51 8.46 3.18 -3.23
C VAL A 51 8.86 3.12 -1.76
N GLY A 52 10.01 2.51 -1.43
CA GLY A 52 10.50 2.43 -0.06
C GLY A 52 10.84 3.80 0.54
N ASN A 53 11.49 4.68 -0.23
CA ASN A 53 11.77 6.05 0.20
C ASN A 53 10.48 6.85 0.41
N TRP A 54 9.46 6.64 -0.42
CA TRP A 54 8.16 7.28 -0.26
C TRP A 54 7.43 6.79 1.00
N LEU A 55 7.41 5.48 1.26
CA LEU A 55 6.81 4.95 2.50
C LEU A 55 7.48 5.55 3.74
N ASN A 56 8.80 5.70 3.73
CA ASN A 56 9.52 6.36 4.81
C ASN A 56 9.11 7.83 4.97
N LEU A 57 9.00 8.59 3.88
CA LEU A 57 8.57 9.99 3.91
C LEU A 57 7.11 10.13 4.37
N PHE A 58 6.22 9.26 3.91
CA PHE A 58 4.82 9.22 4.31
C PHE A 58 4.67 8.96 5.80
N VAL A 59 5.39 7.96 6.33
CA VAL A 59 5.39 7.63 7.76
C VAL A 59 5.97 8.77 8.59
N ASP A 60 7.08 9.37 8.15
CA ASP A 60 7.71 10.50 8.85
C ASP A 60 6.78 11.72 8.90
N TYR A 61 6.16 12.10 7.78
CA TYR A 61 5.20 13.19 7.73
C TYR A 61 3.99 12.92 8.63
N HIS A 62 3.41 11.72 8.55
CA HIS A 62 2.22 11.38 9.35
C HIS A 62 2.54 11.31 10.85
N ASN A 63 3.71 10.81 11.23
CA ASN A 63 4.16 10.80 12.62
C ASN A 63 4.40 12.22 13.14
N ASN A 64 4.97 13.12 12.33
CA ASN A 64 5.15 14.52 12.71
C ASN A 64 3.81 15.27 12.82
N GLU A 65 2.81 14.95 12.00
CA GLU A 65 1.46 15.52 12.15
C GLU A 65 0.72 15.00 13.39
N LEU A 66 0.98 13.76 13.83
CA LEU A 66 0.35 13.15 15.00
C LEU A 66 0.98 13.55 16.34
N ILE A 67 2.25 13.99 16.34
CA ILE A 67 2.98 14.47 17.52
C ILE A 67 2.69 15.97 17.80
N ARG A 68 1.89 16.63 16.95
CA ARG A 68 1.56 18.05 17.06
C ARG A 68 0.24 18.33 17.79
#